data_AF-A0A7M1B2F3-F1
#
_entry.id   AF-A0A7M1B2F3-F1
#
_cell.length_a   1.000
_cell.length_b   1.000
_cell.length_c   1.000
_cell.angle_alpha   90.00
_cell.angle_beta   90.00
_cell.angle_gamma   90.00
#
_symmetry.space_group_name_H-M   'P 1'
#
loop_
_entity.id
_entity.type
_entity.pdbx_description
1 polymer ?
#
loop_
_entity_poly.entity_id
_entity_poly.type
_entity_poly.pdbx_seq_one_letter_code
_entity_poly.pdbx_strand_id
1 'polypeptide(L)'
;MRLSFRLKHHFFSAFRELFVHHHGSLEFRAKIFSLIIAANKEATVESYILIKNIGLDLYKEDTDRANLLMLSTKELVKKVQDNNGLNIDALVLNIQKELKIIPRYAHKIDIDSLRRLLRYTYDTDTLAYQENILEFLQKIKDETLNNKG
;
A
#
# COMPACT_ATOMS: atom_id res chain seq x y z
N MET A 1 -20.81 26.85 4.02
CA MET A 1 -19.71 25.87 4.12
C MET A 1 -19.89 24.98 5.36
N ARG A 2 -20.58 23.84 5.27
CA ARG A 2 -20.67 22.88 6.41
C ARG A 2 -20.72 21.39 6.00
N LEU A 3 -20.72 21.07 4.71
CA LEU A 3 -20.86 19.69 4.24
C LEU A 3 -19.51 18.93 4.16
N SER A 4 -18.41 19.63 3.89
CA SER A 4 -17.07 19.05 3.73
C SER A 4 -16.41 18.59 5.04
N PHE A 5 -16.82 19.15 6.20
CA PHE A 5 -16.28 18.76 7.50
C PHE A 5 -16.88 17.46 8.06
N ARG A 6 -18.13 17.14 7.70
CA ARG A 6 -18.82 15.94 8.23
C ARG A 6 -18.36 14.63 7.57
N LEU A 7 -17.95 14.66 6.31
CA LEU A 7 -17.34 13.49 5.66
C LEU A 7 -15.99 13.11 6.29
N LYS A 8 -15.16 14.10 6.65
CA LYS A 8 -13.81 13.82 7.18
C LYS A 8 -13.82 13.01 8.48
N HIS A 9 -14.79 13.21 9.37
CA HIS A 9 -14.85 12.51 10.65
C HIS A 9 -15.57 11.17 10.60
N HIS A 10 -16.64 11.02 9.79
CA HIS A 10 -17.36 9.76 9.71
C HIS A 10 -16.58 8.67 8.97
N PHE A 11 -15.79 9.05 7.98
CA PHE A 11 -14.91 8.10 7.28
C PHE A 11 -13.74 7.65 8.18
N PHE A 12 -13.18 8.52 9.04
CA PHE A 12 -12.10 8.15 9.96
C PHE A 12 -12.52 7.10 11.01
N SER A 13 -13.75 7.19 11.52
CA SER A 13 -14.29 6.20 12.46
C SER A 13 -14.68 4.89 11.75
N ALA A 14 -15.28 4.96 10.57
CA ALA A 14 -15.65 3.77 9.80
C ALA A 14 -14.42 2.97 9.30
N PHE A 15 -13.30 3.63 9.00
CA PHE A 15 -12.04 2.96 8.63
C PHE A 15 -11.44 2.15 9.79
N ARG A 16 -11.51 2.65 11.03
CA ARG A 16 -11.05 1.88 12.20
C ARG A 16 -11.92 0.63 12.42
N GLU A 17 -13.19 0.64 12.05
CA GLU A 17 -14.12 -0.47 12.23
C GLU A 17 -14.08 -1.48 11.06
N LEU A 18 -13.91 -1.03 9.82
CA LEU A 18 -13.75 -1.86 8.61
C LEU A 18 -12.46 -2.70 8.60
N PHE A 19 -11.37 -2.15 9.14
CA PHE A 19 -10.08 -2.85 9.23
C PHE A 19 -10.04 -3.91 10.32
N VAL A 20 -10.90 -3.82 11.34
CA VAL A 20 -10.83 -4.71 12.51
C VAL A 20 -11.37 -6.12 12.21
N HIS A 21 -12.20 -6.33 11.16
CA HIS A 21 -12.84 -7.64 11.00
C HIS A 21 -12.83 -8.32 9.61
N HIS A 22 -12.71 -7.65 8.44
CA HIS A 22 -13.02 -8.34 7.16
C HIS A 22 -12.12 -8.10 5.93
N HIS A 23 -11.02 -7.33 6.00
CA HIS A 23 -10.27 -6.90 4.80
C HIS A 23 -8.75 -7.12 4.80
N GLY A 24 -8.25 -8.15 5.50
CA GLY A 24 -6.79 -8.38 5.63
C GLY A 24 -6.01 -8.41 4.31
N SER A 25 -6.59 -8.95 3.22
CA SER A 25 -5.89 -8.95 1.91
C SER A 25 -5.81 -7.57 1.26
N LEU A 26 -6.78 -6.68 1.49
CA LEU A 26 -6.74 -5.31 0.95
C LEU A 26 -5.77 -4.46 1.77
N GLU A 27 -5.81 -4.61 3.10
CA GLU A 27 -4.86 -3.98 4.00
C GLU A 27 -3.41 -4.34 3.65
N PHE A 28 -3.14 -5.64 3.45
CA PHE A 28 -1.82 -6.08 3.04
C PHE A 28 -1.36 -5.41 1.74
N ARG A 29 -2.24 -5.33 0.72
CA ARG A 29 -1.93 -4.62 -0.53
C ARG A 29 -1.65 -3.13 -0.29
N ALA A 30 -2.44 -2.48 0.56
CA ALA A 30 -2.22 -1.08 0.90
C ALA A 30 -0.83 -0.87 1.51
N LYS A 31 -0.38 -1.75 2.43
CA LYS A 31 0.98 -1.68 3.01
C LYS A 31 2.07 -1.80 1.94
N ILE A 32 1.89 -2.71 0.98
CA ILE A 32 2.84 -2.90 -0.13
C ILE A 32 2.93 -1.64 -1.01
N PHE A 33 1.80 -1.05 -1.38
CA PHE A 33 1.80 0.20 -2.15
C PHE A 33 2.37 1.37 -1.35
N SER A 34 2.03 1.48 -0.07
CA SER A 34 2.54 2.53 0.80
C SER A 34 4.04 2.47 0.99
N LEU A 35 4.63 1.27 1.03
CA LEU A 35 6.08 1.10 1.16
C LEU A 35 6.84 1.75 0.00
N ILE A 36 6.36 1.56 -1.24
CA ILE A 36 6.97 2.16 -2.43
C ILE A 36 6.74 3.68 -2.46
N ILE A 37 5.51 4.13 -2.21
CA ILE A 37 5.17 5.55 -2.34
C ILE A 37 5.80 6.38 -1.23
N ALA A 38 5.80 5.90 0.00
CA ALA A 38 6.35 6.65 1.14
C ALA A 38 7.87 6.82 1.07
N ALA A 39 8.57 6.00 0.27
CA ALA A 39 9.98 6.19 -0.04
C ALA A 39 10.25 7.48 -0.82
N ASN A 40 9.25 7.95 -1.59
CA ASN A 40 9.30 9.25 -2.27
C ASN A 40 8.62 10.33 -1.40
N LYS A 41 9.40 11.30 -0.93
CA LYS A 41 8.89 12.42 -0.11
C LYS A 41 7.96 13.35 -0.88
N GLU A 42 8.06 13.37 -2.21
CA GLU A 42 7.23 14.16 -3.12
C GLU A 42 6.14 13.29 -3.77
N ALA A 43 5.59 12.32 -3.03
CA ALA A 43 4.53 11.44 -3.50
C ALA A 43 3.38 12.21 -4.19
N THR A 44 3.17 11.92 -5.47
CA THR A 44 2.26 12.70 -6.32
C THR A 44 0.82 12.19 -6.29
N VAL A 45 -0.13 13.03 -6.73
CA VAL A 45 -1.55 12.66 -6.84
C VAL A 45 -1.74 11.50 -7.83
N GLU A 46 -0.93 11.47 -8.88
CA GLU A 46 -0.95 10.49 -9.95
C GLU A 46 -0.66 9.07 -9.46
N SER A 47 0.19 8.92 -8.43
CA SER A 47 0.44 7.64 -7.77
C SER A 47 -0.85 7.03 -7.19
N TYR A 48 -1.70 7.87 -6.59
CA TYR A 48 -2.97 7.42 -6.00
C TYR A 48 -4.04 7.13 -7.06
N ILE A 49 -4.06 7.90 -8.16
CA ILE A 49 -4.91 7.60 -9.31
C ILE A 49 -4.54 6.23 -9.90
N LEU A 50 -3.23 5.95 -10.04
CA LEU A 50 -2.76 4.66 -10.52
C LEU A 50 -3.18 3.51 -9.59
N ILE A 51 -3.09 3.68 -8.26
CA ILE A 51 -3.56 2.66 -7.31
C ILE A 51 -5.05 2.39 -7.47
N LYS A 52 -5.87 3.44 -7.64
CA LYS A 52 -7.31 3.26 -7.86
C LYS A 52 -7.56 2.44 -9.13
N ASN A 53 -6.84 2.73 -10.22
CA ASN A 53 -6.98 1.97 -11.47
C ASN A 53 -6.55 0.50 -11.29
N ILE A 54 -5.42 0.25 -10.63
CA ILE A 54 -5.01 -1.12 -10.25
C ILE A 54 -6.08 -1.80 -9.38
N GLY A 55 -6.71 -1.05 -8.48
CA GLY A 55 -7.81 -1.53 -7.65
C GLY A 55 -9.03 -1.96 -8.47
N LEU A 56 -9.40 -1.20 -9.50
CA LEU A 56 -10.51 -1.55 -10.40
C LEU A 56 -10.22 -2.87 -11.13
N ASP A 57 -9.00 -3.01 -11.67
CA ASP A 57 -8.56 -4.25 -12.33
C ASP A 57 -8.61 -5.44 -11.35
N LEU A 58 -8.07 -5.28 -10.15
CA LEU A 58 -7.99 -6.32 -9.12
C LEU A 58 -9.35 -6.75 -8.57
N TYR A 59 -10.32 -5.84 -8.54
CA TYR A 59 -11.62 -6.03 -7.92
C TYR A 59 -12.77 -6.06 -8.93
N LYS A 60 -12.49 -6.31 -10.21
CA LYS A 60 -13.51 -6.49 -11.27
C LYS A 60 -14.46 -5.30 -11.37
N GLU A 61 -13.89 -4.10 -11.51
CA GLU A 61 -14.63 -2.83 -11.61
C GLU A 61 -15.41 -2.44 -10.33
N ASP A 62 -15.15 -3.09 -9.19
CA ASP A 62 -15.68 -2.66 -7.90
C ASP A 62 -15.02 -1.34 -7.47
N THR A 63 -15.72 -0.25 -7.73
CA THR A 63 -15.25 1.10 -7.46
C THR A 63 -15.05 1.37 -5.97
N ASP A 64 -15.84 0.75 -5.10
CA ASP A 64 -15.78 1.00 -3.65
C ASP A 64 -14.53 0.35 -3.07
N ARG A 65 -14.22 -0.89 -3.48
CA ARG A 65 -12.98 -1.57 -3.07
C ARG A 65 -11.74 -0.90 -3.66
N ALA A 66 -11.81 -0.43 -4.89
CA ALA A 66 -10.72 0.33 -5.51
C ALA A 66 -10.46 1.65 -4.77
N ASN A 67 -11.52 2.39 -4.43
CA ASN A 67 -11.43 3.60 -3.62
C ASN A 67 -10.88 3.30 -2.22
N LEU A 68 -11.33 2.21 -1.59
CA LEU A 68 -10.84 1.79 -0.28
C LEU A 68 -9.33 1.50 -0.32
N LEU A 69 -8.85 0.72 -1.29
CA LEU A 69 -7.43 0.44 -1.47
C LEU A 69 -6.60 1.73 -1.61
N MET A 70 -7.04 2.65 -2.47
CA MET A 70 -6.39 3.95 -2.66
C MET A 70 -6.35 4.77 -1.37
N LEU A 71 -7.48 4.91 -0.67
CA LEU A 71 -7.58 5.71 0.55
C LEU A 71 -6.74 5.13 1.69
N SER A 72 -6.79 3.83 1.89
CA SER A 72 -5.97 3.13 2.89
C SER A 72 -4.48 3.29 2.63
N THR A 73 -4.08 3.19 1.35
CA THR A 73 -2.68 3.42 0.95
C THR A 73 -2.25 4.85 1.27
N LYS A 74 -3.09 5.84 0.92
CA LYS A 74 -2.83 7.26 1.17
C LYS A 74 -2.72 7.57 2.67
N GLU A 75 -3.55 6.96 3.50
CA GLU A 75 -3.50 7.13 4.95
C GLU A 75 -2.18 6.59 5.53
N LEU A 76 -1.74 5.40 5.12
CA LEU A 76 -0.48 4.81 5.55
C LEU A 76 0.74 5.64 5.08
N VAL A 77 0.74 6.13 3.84
CA VAL A 77 1.80 7.04 3.35
C VAL A 77 1.85 8.31 4.20
N LYS A 78 0.69 8.91 4.48
CA LYS A 78 0.61 10.10 5.33
C LYS A 78 1.15 9.84 6.75
N LYS A 79 0.85 8.69 7.36
CA LYS A 79 1.40 8.32 8.67
C LYS A 79 2.92 8.23 8.65
N VAL A 80 3.50 7.69 7.58
CA VAL A 80 4.97 7.62 7.40
C VAL A 80 5.57 9.01 7.24
N GLN A 81 5.01 9.84 6.35
CA GLN A 81 5.56 11.17 6.05
C GLN A 81 5.41 12.15 7.21
N ASP A 82 4.30 12.08 7.96
CA ASP A 82 4.05 12.91 9.14
C ASP A 82 4.83 12.40 10.39
N ASN A 83 5.64 11.33 10.26
CA ASN A 83 6.30 10.63 11.38
C ASN A 83 5.35 10.27 12.54
N ASN A 84 4.10 9.94 12.22
CA ASN A 84 3.04 9.75 13.21
C ASN A 84 2.86 8.27 13.56
N GLY A 85 3.86 7.71 14.23
CA GLY A 85 3.82 6.34 14.77
C GLY A 85 3.99 5.21 13.74
N LEU A 86 4.29 5.54 12.49
CA LEU A 86 4.65 4.59 11.43
C LEU A 86 5.85 5.12 10.67
N ASN A 87 6.81 4.27 10.35
CA ASN A 87 7.94 4.57 9.46
C ASN A 87 8.12 3.43 8.44
N ILE A 88 9.07 3.59 7.52
CA ILE A 88 9.36 2.58 6.49
C ILE A 88 9.73 1.23 7.11
N ASP A 89 10.59 1.22 8.13
CA ASP A 89 11.00 -0.02 8.81
C ASP A 89 9.82 -0.75 9.44
N ALA A 90 8.90 -0.02 10.05
CA ALA A 90 7.68 -0.56 10.63
C ALA A 90 6.76 -1.17 9.56
N LEU A 91 6.65 -0.55 8.37
CA LEU A 91 5.94 -1.13 7.23
C LEU A 91 6.58 -2.44 6.78
N VAL A 92 7.91 -2.47 6.63
CA VAL A 92 8.67 -3.67 6.26
C VAL A 92 8.42 -4.79 7.27
N LEU A 93 8.55 -4.50 8.57
CA LEU A 93 8.33 -5.48 9.63
C LEU A 93 6.90 -6.03 9.63
N ASN A 94 5.90 -5.17 9.40
CA ASN A 94 4.50 -5.60 9.32
C ASN A 94 4.25 -6.53 8.13
N ILE A 95 4.78 -6.19 6.94
CA ILE A 95 4.69 -7.03 5.73
C ILE A 95 5.32 -8.41 6.00
N GLN A 96 6.53 -8.45 6.55
CA GLN A 96 7.22 -9.71 6.86
C GLN A 96 6.46 -10.55 7.89
N LYS A 97 5.92 -9.94 8.95
CA LYS A 97 5.11 -10.64 9.96
C LYS A 97 3.84 -11.24 9.34
N GLU A 98 3.14 -10.47 8.51
CA GLU A 98 1.93 -10.97 7.84
C GLU A 98 2.23 -12.09 6.85
N LEU A 99 3.33 -12.05 6.11
CA LEU A 99 3.73 -13.16 5.24
C LEU A 99 4.05 -14.42 6.04
N LYS A 100 4.63 -14.31 7.24
CA LYS A 100 4.86 -15.47 8.13
C LYS A 100 3.54 -16.07 8.62
N ILE A 101 2.57 -15.24 9.01
CA ILE A 101 1.27 -15.70 9.54
C ILE A 101 0.35 -16.18 8.41
N ILE A 102 0.35 -15.50 7.27
CA ILE A 102 -0.53 -15.72 6.13
C ILE A 102 0.28 -15.81 4.84
N PRO A 103 1.06 -16.88 4.62
CA PRO A 103 1.99 -16.94 3.49
C PRO A 103 1.32 -16.96 2.10
N ARG A 104 0.00 -17.19 2.01
CA ARG A 104 -0.75 -16.99 0.75
C ARG A 104 -0.80 -15.52 0.30
N TYR A 105 -0.48 -14.56 1.18
CA TYR A 105 -0.41 -13.14 0.83
C TYR A 105 0.78 -12.82 -0.07
N ALA A 106 1.78 -13.71 -0.20
CA ALA A 106 2.86 -13.54 -1.18
C ALA A 106 2.33 -13.38 -2.61
N HIS A 107 1.23 -14.06 -2.98
CA HIS A 107 0.57 -13.89 -4.29
C HIS A 107 -0.05 -12.50 -4.50
N LYS A 108 -0.14 -11.67 -3.46
CA LYS A 108 -0.64 -10.29 -3.54
C LYS A 108 0.49 -9.30 -3.83
N ILE A 109 1.75 -9.72 -3.77
CA ILE A 109 2.90 -8.91 -4.16
C ILE A 109 3.03 -8.98 -5.69
N ASP A 110 2.49 -7.96 -6.35
CA ASP A 110 2.54 -7.80 -7.81
C ASP A 110 3.60 -6.76 -8.17
N ILE A 111 4.80 -7.25 -8.51
CA ILE A 111 5.97 -6.40 -8.79
C ILE A 111 5.75 -5.57 -10.05
N ASP A 112 5.07 -6.08 -11.07
CA ASP A 112 4.82 -5.35 -12.31
C ASP A 112 3.90 -4.15 -12.05
N SER A 113 2.83 -4.36 -11.27
CA SER A 113 1.95 -3.28 -10.84
C SER A 113 2.68 -2.24 -9.98
N LEU A 114 3.58 -2.67 -9.09
CA LEU A 114 4.34 -1.76 -8.24
C LEU A 114 5.38 -0.96 -9.02
N ARG A 115 6.07 -1.58 -9.98
CA ARG A 115 7.06 -0.92 -10.83
C ARG A 115 6.46 0.25 -11.62
N ARG A 116 5.17 0.17 -11.99
CA ARG A 116 4.46 1.29 -12.66
C ARG A 116 4.41 2.57 -11.82
N LEU A 117 4.57 2.51 -10.49
CA LEU A 117 4.61 3.69 -9.62
C LEU A 117 5.89 4.51 -9.78
N LEU A 118 7.01 3.87 -10.13
CA LEU A 118 8.31 4.52 -10.24
C LEU A 118 8.35 5.56 -11.35
N ARG A 119 7.43 5.50 -12.33
CA ARG A 119 7.29 6.53 -13.38
C ARG A 119 6.97 7.93 -12.85
N TYR A 120 6.58 8.04 -11.58
CA TYR A 120 6.26 9.29 -10.90
C TYR A 120 7.38 9.77 -9.97
N THR A 121 8.55 9.14 -10.02
CA THR A 121 9.73 9.52 -9.25
C THR A 121 10.78 10.07 -10.21
N TYR A 122 11.21 11.31 -9.97
CA TYR A 122 12.17 12.01 -10.82
C TYR A 122 13.58 12.09 -10.21
N ASP A 123 13.67 12.01 -8.89
CA ASP A 123 14.93 11.97 -8.17
C ASP A 123 15.59 10.58 -8.31
N THR A 124 16.84 10.55 -8.75
CA THR A 124 17.57 9.31 -9.06
C THR A 124 17.85 8.46 -7.83
N ASP A 125 18.14 9.10 -6.70
CA ASP A 125 18.45 8.40 -5.45
C ASP A 125 17.18 7.77 -4.86
N THR A 126 16.07 8.50 -4.89
CA THR A 126 14.73 8.00 -4.54
C THR A 126 14.32 6.84 -5.45
N LEU A 127 14.56 6.95 -6.76
CA LEU A 127 14.26 5.90 -7.71
C LEU A 127 15.06 4.63 -7.42
N ALA A 128 16.37 4.76 -7.18
CA ALA A 128 17.23 3.64 -6.80
C ALA A 128 16.76 3.00 -5.48
N TYR A 129 16.34 3.80 -4.50
CA TYR A 129 15.78 3.28 -3.25
C TYR A 129 14.46 2.52 -3.47
N GLN A 130 13.59 3.01 -4.34
CA GLN A 130 12.35 2.30 -4.71
C GLN A 130 12.61 0.98 -5.45
N GLU A 131 13.62 0.93 -6.34
CA GLU A 131 14.04 -0.33 -6.98
C GLU A 131 14.55 -1.34 -5.94
N ASN A 132 15.37 -0.90 -4.98
CA ASN A 132 15.80 -1.77 -3.87
C ASN A 132 14.61 -2.33 -3.07
N ILE A 133 13.56 -1.53 -2.87
CA ILE A 133 12.32 -2.00 -2.24
C ILE A 133 11.62 -3.04 -3.12
N LEU A 134 11.55 -2.86 -4.44
CA LEU A 134 10.97 -3.84 -5.36
C LEU A 134 11.74 -5.17 -5.32
N GLU A 135 13.08 -5.12 -5.34
CA GLU A 135 13.93 -6.30 -5.21
C GLU A 135 13.70 -7.03 -3.87
N PHE A 136 13.64 -6.28 -2.78
CA PHE A 136 13.31 -6.82 -1.47
C PHE A 136 11.95 -7.52 -1.46
N LEU A 137 10.91 -6.88 -2.03
CA LEU A 137 9.56 -7.44 -2.10
C LEU A 137 9.50 -8.70 -2.98
N GLN A 138 10.24 -8.73 -4.09
CA GLN A 138 10.35 -9.90 -4.95
C GLN A 138 11.03 -11.06 -4.21
N LYS A 139 12.15 -10.79 -3.51
CA LYS A 139 12.86 -11.79 -2.72
C LYS A 139 11.97 -12.41 -1.64
N ILE A 140 11.31 -11.59 -0.81
CA ILE A 140 10.45 -12.14 0.27
C ILE A 140 9.23 -12.87 -0.30
N LYS A 141 8.72 -12.46 -1.46
CA LYS A 141 7.65 -13.17 -2.17
C LYS A 141 8.11 -14.56 -2.54
N ASP A 142 9.26 -14.68 -3.22
CA ASP A 142 9.78 -15.97 -3.68
C ASP A 142 10.14 -16.88 -2.51
N GLU A 143 10.82 -16.36 -1.48
CA GLU A 143 11.10 -17.11 -0.25
C GLU A 143 9.82 -17.63 0.42
N THR A 144 8.78 -16.80 0.51
CA THR A 144 7.50 -17.20 1.13
C THR A 144 6.76 -18.26 0.31
N LEU A 145 6.87 -18.21 -1.02
CA LEU A 145 6.27 -19.21 -1.92
C LEU A 145 7.05 -20.52 -1.96
N ASN A 146 8.39 -20.46 -1.88
CA ASN A 146 9.27 -21.62 -1.92
C ASN A 146 9.33 -22.38 -0.58
N ASN A 147 9.19 -21.69 0.56
CA ASN A 147 9.11 -22.31 1.88
C ASN A 147 7.78 -23.05 2.16
N LYS A 148 6.94 -23.23 1.14
CA LYS A 148 5.72 -24.07 1.17
C LYS A 148 5.93 -25.46 0.56
N GLY A 149 7.19 -25.88 0.38
CA GLY A 149 7.58 -27.26 0.13
C GLY A 149 7.74 -28.05 1.43
#